data_AF-G0P3W3-F1
#
_entry.id   AF-G0P3W3-F1
#
_cell.length_a   1.000
_cell.length_b   1.000
_cell.length_c   1.000
_cell.angle_alpha   90.00
_cell.angle_beta   90.00
_cell.angle_gamma   90.00
#
_symmetry.space_group_name_H-M   'P 1'
#
loop_
_entity.id
_entity.type
_entity.pdbx_description
1 polymer ?
#
loop_
_entity_poly.entity_id
_entity_poly.type
_entity_poly.pdbx_seq_one_letter_code
_entity_poly.pdbx_strand_id
1 'polypeptide(L)'
;MKKLTIFLFLVAYFSAACYAEKKEEGEETFPVGSGARVVYKKSNRNNGVPGIQVNAGTQLTIPLPKATTYRRIVTNAKGKEIEHLYRVCNKKNKTTCGYWENVETKKKVASGETTFARRAVTINGVTTYFKKKELIISNIRKTDSGKYMTGDKKYYYDVEVN
;
A
#
# COMPACT_ATOMS: atom_id res chain seq x y z
N MET A 1 -41.58 15.50 69.21
CA MET A 1 -41.88 15.66 67.76
C MET A 1 -40.99 14.66 67.00
N LYS A 2 -41.39 13.38 66.89
CA LYS A 2 -42.00 12.75 65.68
C LYS A 2 -41.45 13.25 64.33
N LYS A 3 -40.61 12.43 63.67
CA LYS A 3 -40.82 11.76 62.36
C LYS A 3 -39.49 11.09 61.94
N LEU A 4 -39.36 9.76 61.91
CA LEU A 4 -39.94 8.74 61.00
C LEU A 4 -39.12 8.58 59.70
N THR A 5 -38.27 7.55 59.73
CA THR A 5 -38.01 6.48 58.72
C THR A 5 -38.14 6.79 57.23
N ILE A 6 -37.17 6.33 56.42
CA ILE A 6 -37.42 5.46 55.24
C ILE A 6 -36.17 4.62 54.92
N PHE A 7 -36.45 3.35 54.62
CA PHE A 7 -35.61 2.19 54.36
C PHE A 7 -35.47 1.98 52.84
N LEU A 8 -34.51 1.14 52.43
CA LEU A 8 -34.32 0.51 51.11
C LEU A 8 -33.80 1.45 49.99
N PHE A 9 -32.87 1.04 49.12
CA PHE A 9 -32.86 -0.19 48.33
C PHE A 9 -31.49 -0.44 47.65
N LEU A 10 -31.28 -1.73 47.32
CA LEU A 10 -30.61 -2.25 46.12
C LEU A 10 -29.07 -2.32 46.06
N VAL A 11 -28.61 -3.48 46.53
CA VAL A 11 -27.56 -4.30 45.92
C VAL A 11 -27.87 -4.56 44.43
N ALA A 12 -26.90 -4.29 43.55
CA ALA A 12 -26.72 -4.91 42.23
C ALA A 12 -25.20 -4.82 41.95
N TYR A 13 -24.37 -5.87 41.90
CA TYR A 13 -24.45 -7.16 41.19
C TYR A 13 -24.82 -7.04 39.71
N PHE A 14 -23.85 -6.59 38.90
CA PHE A 14 -23.70 -6.97 37.49
C PHE A 14 -22.19 -6.96 37.18
N SER A 15 -21.52 -8.11 37.24
CA SER A 15 -21.24 -8.99 36.10
C SER A 15 -20.24 -8.39 35.12
N ALA A 16 -18.98 -8.81 35.27
CA ALA A 16 -17.97 -8.72 34.23
C ALA A 16 -18.44 -9.47 32.97
N ALA A 17 -18.91 -8.73 31.98
CA ALA A 17 -19.10 -9.25 30.64
C ALA A 17 -17.82 -8.97 29.84
N CYS A 18 -16.95 -9.97 29.76
CA CYS A 18 -15.97 -10.09 28.71
C CYS A 18 -16.71 -10.10 27.36
N TYR A 19 -16.77 -8.96 26.67
CA TYR A 19 -17.09 -8.96 25.25
C TYR A 19 -15.81 -9.27 24.48
N ALA A 20 -15.61 -10.56 24.21
CA ALA A 20 -14.86 -11.01 23.06
C ALA A 20 -15.67 -10.61 21.82
N GLU A 21 -15.38 -9.43 21.28
CA GLU A 21 -15.94 -8.99 20.01
C GLU A 21 -15.33 -9.87 18.91
N LYS A 22 -16.10 -10.89 18.49
CA LYS A 22 -15.91 -11.56 17.20
C LYS A 22 -15.94 -10.47 16.14
N LYS A 23 -14.78 -10.10 15.61
CA LYS A 23 -14.72 -9.26 14.41
C LYS A 23 -15.26 -10.08 13.25
N GLU A 24 -16.50 -9.79 12.90
CA GLU A 24 -17.10 -10.16 11.64
C GLU A 24 -16.18 -9.71 10.50
N GLU A 25 -16.00 -10.61 9.53
CA GLU A 25 -15.21 -10.40 8.33
C GLU A 25 -15.90 -9.38 7.44
N GLY A 26 -15.71 -8.10 7.76
CA GLY A 26 -16.09 -6.99 6.90
C GLY A 26 -15.11 -6.88 5.75
N GLU A 27 -15.58 -7.16 4.54
CA GLU A 27 -14.98 -6.66 3.31
C GLU A 27 -14.95 -5.12 3.40
N GLU A 28 -13.79 -4.55 3.74
CA GLU A 28 -13.64 -3.09 3.79
C GLU A 28 -13.64 -2.52 2.37
N THR A 29 -14.83 -2.27 1.84
CA THR A 29 -15.03 -1.43 0.66
C THR A 29 -15.04 0.05 1.07
N PHE A 30 -13.99 0.79 0.75
CA PHE A 30 -13.95 2.24 0.95
C PHE A 30 -14.49 2.98 -0.30
N PRO A 31 -15.46 3.91 -0.17
CA PRO A 31 -16.03 4.59 -1.32
C PRO A 31 -15.25 5.86 -1.77
N VAL A 32 -14.99 5.86 -3.09
CA VAL A 32 -15.14 6.91 -4.13
C VAL A 32 -14.29 8.20 -4.08
N GLY A 33 -13.37 8.25 -5.05
CA GLY A 33 -12.87 9.43 -5.75
C GLY A 33 -12.13 8.96 -7.02
N SER A 34 -12.55 9.39 -8.21
CA SER A 34 -12.14 8.92 -9.55
C SER A 34 -10.73 8.30 -9.66
N GLY A 35 -10.67 6.98 -9.88
CA GLY A 35 -9.42 6.29 -10.25
C GLY A 35 -9.33 4.87 -9.70
N ALA A 36 -9.65 3.90 -10.56
CA ALA A 36 -9.26 2.47 -10.52
C ALA A 36 -9.38 1.69 -9.19
N ARG A 37 -10.13 0.58 -9.25
CA ARG A 37 -10.20 -0.43 -8.18
C ARG A 37 -8.87 -1.20 -8.10
N VAL A 38 -8.00 -0.82 -7.18
CA VAL A 38 -6.82 -1.65 -6.81
C VAL A 38 -7.33 -2.80 -5.96
N VAL A 39 -7.30 -4.02 -6.49
CA VAL A 39 -7.67 -5.22 -5.74
C VAL A 39 -6.42 -5.78 -5.09
N TYR A 40 -6.31 -5.62 -3.77
CA TYR A 40 -5.32 -6.33 -2.97
C TYR A 40 -5.83 -7.75 -2.74
N LYS A 41 -5.28 -8.76 -3.44
CA LYS A 41 -5.58 -10.15 -3.09
C LYS A 41 -4.84 -10.49 -1.78
N LYS A 42 -5.61 -10.70 -0.72
CA LYS A 42 -5.09 -11.19 0.56
C LYS A 42 -4.53 -12.59 0.32
N SER A 43 -3.21 -12.74 0.43
CA SER A 43 -2.54 -14.03 0.44
C SER A 43 -3.09 -14.88 1.59
N ASN A 44 -3.52 -16.09 1.27
CA ASN A 44 -3.95 -17.08 2.25
C ASN A 44 -2.75 -17.49 3.12
N ARG A 45 -2.99 -17.80 4.40
CA ARG A 45 -2.01 -17.98 5.49
C ARG A 45 -0.84 -18.96 5.28
N ASN A 46 -0.67 -19.54 4.09
CA ASN A 46 0.44 -20.41 3.71
C ASN A 46 1.14 -19.85 2.44
N ASN A 47 2.25 -19.13 2.63
CA ASN A 47 3.24 -18.78 1.59
C ASN A 47 2.78 -18.06 0.29
N GLY A 48 1.64 -17.36 0.28
CA GLY A 48 1.30 -16.49 -0.86
C GLY A 48 2.00 -15.13 -0.76
N VAL A 49 2.61 -14.68 -1.84
CA VAL A 49 3.05 -13.30 -2.00
C VAL A 49 1.81 -12.44 -2.27
N PRO A 50 1.62 -11.27 -1.62
CA PRO A 50 0.50 -10.40 -1.96
C PRO A 50 0.65 -9.89 -3.39
N GLY A 51 -0.24 -10.36 -4.28
CA GLY A 51 -0.35 -9.89 -5.66
C GLY A 51 -1.28 -8.68 -5.75
N ILE A 52 -0.82 -7.63 -6.44
CA ILE A 52 -1.60 -6.42 -6.72
C ILE A 52 -2.00 -6.43 -8.19
N GLN A 53 -3.31 -6.37 -8.45
CA GLN A 53 -3.85 -6.19 -9.80
C GLN A 53 -4.29 -4.74 -10.00
N VAL A 54 -3.91 -4.15 -11.13
CA VAL A 54 -4.19 -2.75 -11.46
C VAL A 54 -4.36 -2.59 -12.97
N ASN A 55 -5.16 -1.62 -13.43
CA ASN A 55 -5.31 -1.38 -14.86
C ASN A 55 -4.19 -0.45 -15.36
N ALA A 56 -3.77 -0.63 -16.61
CA ALA A 56 -2.88 0.33 -17.26
C ALA A 56 -3.49 1.74 -17.26
N GLY A 57 -2.62 2.74 -17.14
CA GLY A 57 -3.00 4.16 -17.15
C GLY A 57 -3.38 4.72 -15.78
N THR A 58 -3.48 3.90 -14.74
CA THR A 58 -3.95 4.32 -13.42
C THR A 58 -2.80 4.54 -12.45
N GLN A 59 -3.11 5.06 -11.24
CA GLN A 59 -2.14 5.13 -10.16
C GLN A 59 -2.08 3.78 -9.43
N LEU A 60 -0.87 3.28 -9.19
CA LEU A 60 -0.59 2.14 -8.31
C LEU A 60 0.12 2.64 -7.06
N THR A 61 -0.30 2.13 -5.90
CA THR A 61 0.42 2.32 -4.63
C THR A 61 0.89 0.97 -4.09
N ILE A 62 2.20 0.81 -3.95
CA ILE A 62 2.84 -0.40 -3.45
C ILE A 62 3.33 -0.14 -2.02
N PRO A 63 2.81 -0.86 -1.00
CA PRO A 63 3.15 -0.64 0.40
C PRO A 63 4.49 -1.27 0.80
N LEU A 64 5.56 -0.91 0.08
CA LEU A 64 6.94 -1.25 0.43
C LEU A 64 7.44 -0.34 1.57
N PRO A 65 8.23 -0.87 2.52
CA PRO A 65 8.81 -0.05 3.57
C PRO A 65 9.84 0.92 3.01
N LYS A 66 10.11 1.99 3.76
CA LYS A 66 11.05 3.04 3.37
C LYS A 66 12.45 2.46 3.11
N ALA A 67 12.92 2.61 1.88
CA ALA A 67 14.29 2.33 1.46
C ALA A 67 14.86 3.52 0.67
N THR A 68 16.18 3.58 0.54
CA THR A 68 16.86 4.55 -0.33
C THR A 68 16.80 4.16 -1.80
N THR A 69 16.62 2.86 -2.06
CA THR A 69 16.50 2.28 -3.39
C THR A 69 15.41 1.21 -3.42
N TYR A 70 14.81 1.02 -4.58
CA TYR A 70 13.83 -0.03 -4.88
C TYR A 70 14.27 -0.76 -6.14
N ARG A 71 13.90 -2.02 -6.25
CA ARG A 71 14.22 -2.87 -7.39
C ARG A 71 12.94 -3.45 -7.97
N ARG A 72 12.96 -3.78 -9.25
CA ARG A 72 11.90 -4.60 -9.85
C ARG A 72 12.47 -5.59 -10.84
N ILE A 73 11.82 -6.74 -10.96
CA ILE A 73 12.07 -7.71 -12.03
C ILE A 73 10.87 -7.66 -12.95
N VAL A 74 11.08 -7.27 -14.21
CA VAL A 74 10.04 -7.20 -15.24
C VAL A 74 10.43 -8.04 -16.44
N THR A 75 9.43 -8.51 -17.18
CA THR A 75 9.64 -9.30 -18.40
C THR A 75 9.67 -8.38 -19.61
N ASN A 76 10.73 -8.45 -20.41
CA ASN A 76 10.81 -7.67 -21.65
C ASN A 76 10.02 -8.33 -22.80
N ALA A 77 9.96 -7.65 -23.95
CA ALA A 77 9.27 -8.18 -25.15
C ALA A 77 9.84 -9.50 -25.69
N LYS A 78 11.05 -9.92 -25.26
CA LYS A 78 11.69 -11.18 -25.62
C LYS A 78 11.45 -12.28 -24.58
N GLY A 79 10.60 -12.04 -23.58
CA GLY A 79 10.35 -13.00 -22.49
C GLY A 79 11.48 -13.12 -21.47
N LYS A 80 12.52 -12.25 -21.54
CA LYS A 80 13.63 -12.26 -20.58
C LYS A 80 13.31 -11.36 -19.39
N GLU A 81 13.56 -11.87 -18.19
CA GLU A 81 13.53 -11.08 -16.97
C GLU A 81 14.69 -10.07 -16.94
N ILE A 82 14.36 -8.83 -16.60
CA ILE A 82 15.31 -7.74 -16.46
C ILE A 82 15.14 -7.11 -15.09
N GLU A 83 16.26 -6.95 -14.39
CA GLU A 83 16.30 -6.20 -13.15
C GLU A 83 16.44 -4.69 -13.42
N HIS A 84 15.54 -3.91 -12.82
CA HIS A 84 15.59 -2.47 -12.80
C HIS A 84 15.83 -1.93 -11.39
N LEU A 85 16.47 -0.77 -11.29
CA LEU A 85 16.78 -0.07 -10.05
C LEU A 85 16.17 1.34 -10.08
N TYR A 86 15.51 1.71 -8.99
CA TYR A 86 15.01 3.06 -8.75
C TYR A 86 15.67 3.63 -7.50
N ARG A 87 16.12 4.88 -7.57
CA ARG A 87 16.70 5.61 -6.43
C ARG A 87 15.73 6.68 -5.96
N VAL A 88 15.45 6.69 -4.67
CA VAL A 88 14.64 7.75 -4.05
C VAL A 88 15.42 9.05 -4.06
N CYS A 89 14.76 10.12 -4.52
CA CYS A 89 15.36 11.44 -4.58
C CYS A 89 15.61 12.04 -3.20
N ASN A 90 16.77 12.66 -3.06
CA ASN A 90 17.20 13.45 -1.91
C ASN A 90 18.02 14.66 -2.40
N LYS A 91 18.46 15.50 -1.46
CA LYS A 91 19.21 16.72 -1.79
C LYS A 91 20.54 16.46 -2.52
N LYS A 92 21.16 15.29 -2.32
CA LYS A 92 22.48 14.92 -2.82
C LYS A 92 22.45 14.24 -4.20
N ASN A 93 21.36 13.55 -4.57
CA ASN A 93 21.29 12.70 -5.76
C ASN A 93 20.27 13.17 -6.82
N LYS A 94 19.96 14.47 -6.88
CA LYS A 94 18.91 15.03 -7.74
C LYS A 94 19.02 14.65 -9.23
N THR A 95 20.23 14.45 -9.74
CA THR A 95 20.48 14.09 -11.15
C THR A 95 20.42 12.57 -11.41
N THR A 96 20.45 11.75 -10.37
CA THR A 96 20.57 10.28 -10.45
C THR A 96 19.43 9.53 -9.76
N CYS A 97 18.29 10.19 -9.56
CA CYS A 97 17.13 9.64 -8.85
C CYS A 97 15.82 9.86 -9.63
N GLY A 98 14.73 9.23 -9.19
CA GLY A 98 13.38 9.50 -9.72
C GLY A 98 13.05 8.79 -11.04
N TYR A 99 13.89 7.87 -11.49
CA TYR A 99 13.65 7.04 -12.66
C TYR A 99 14.11 5.61 -12.43
N TRP A 100 13.54 4.69 -13.21
CA TRP A 100 14.02 3.32 -13.29
C TRP A 100 15.20 3.24 -14.26
N GLU A 101 16.24 2.51 -13.88
CA GLU A 101 17.36 2.16 -14.75
C GLU A 101 17.48 0.65 -14.87
N ASN A 102 17.94 0.17 -16.01
CA ASN A 102 18.35 -1.22 -16.16
C ASN A 102 19.67 -1.47 -15.43
N VAL A 103 19.70 -2.48 -14.56
CA VAL A 103 20.88 -2.75 -13.70
C VAL A 103 22.09 -3.19 -14.52
N GLU A 104 21.90 -3.92 -15.61
CA GLU A 104 22.98 -4.39 -16.48
C GLU A 104 23.50 -3.24 -17.37
N THR A 105 22.60 -2.58 -18.10
CA THR A 105 22.98 -1.60 -19.14
C THR A 105 23.12 -0.17 -18.62
N LYS A 106 22.68 0.11 -17.38
CA LYS A 106 22.64 1.44 -16.76
C LYS A 106 21.79 2.49 -17.50
N LYS A 107 21.01 2.07 -18.51
CA LYS A 107 20.12 2.95 -19.28
C LYS A 107 18.82 3.19 -18.53
N LYS A 108 18.28 4.41 -18.66
CA LYS A 108 16.92 4.73 -18.18
C LYS A 108 15.91 3.88 -18.93
N VAL A 109 14.91 3.38 -18.21
CA VAL A 109 13.81 2.62 -18.80
C VAL A 109 12.51 3.39 -18.67
N ALA A 110 11.69 3.32 -19.71
CA ALA A 110 10.38 3.95 -19.69
C ALA A 110 9.46 3.20 -18.70
N SER A 111 8.71 3.96 -17.91
CA SER A 111 7.85 3.48 -16.83
C SER A 111 6.78 4.53 -16.53
N GLY A 112 5.74 4.16 -15.78
CA GLY A 112 4.93 5.14 -15.06
C GLY A 112 5.79 6.02 -14.13
N GLU A 113 5.37 7.27 -13.91
CA GLU A 113 6.09 8.20 -13.05
C GLU A 113 6.11 7.65 -11.62
N THR A 114 7.31 7.41 -11.10
CA THR A 114 7.48 6.73 -9.82
C THR A 114 7.99 7.70 -8.78
N THR A 115 7.36 7.73 -7.60
CA THR A 115 7.77 8.53 -6.46
C THR A 115 7.64 7.74 -5.16
N PHE A 116 8.42 8.16 -4.15
CA PHE A 116 8.25 7.65 -2.79
C PHE A 116 7.67 8.76 -1.91
N ALA A 117 6.36 8.78 -1.79
CA ALA A 117 5.60 9.89 -1.21
C ALA A 117 4.51 9.39 -0.25
N ARG A 118 3.92 10.32 0.49
CA ARG A 118 2.71 10.02 1.26
C ARG A 118 1.56 9.91 0.27
N ARG A 119 0.76 8.85 0.38
CA ARG A 119 -0.50 8.78 -0.34
C ARG A 119 -1.40 9.94 0.11
N ALA A 120 -2.15 10.51 -0.82
CA ALA A 120 -3.16 11.51 -0.55
C ALA A 120 -4.49 11.05 -1.15
N VAL A 121 -5.60 11.30 -0.46
CA VAL A 121 -6.96 11.01 -0.94
C VAL A 121 -7.81 12.25 -0.72
N THR A 122 -8.49 12.72 -1.77
CA THR A 122 -9.37 13.88 -1.72
C THR A 122 -10.82 13.42 -1.77
N ILE A 123 -11.60 13.73 -0.73
CA ILE A 123 -13.02 13.42 -0.62
C ILE A 123 -13.75 14.75 -0.37
N ASN A 124 -14.72 15.08 -1.22
CA ASN A 124 -15.51 16.31 -1.10
C ASN A 124 -14.65 17.58 -0.95
N GLY A 125 -13.57 17.69 -1.72
CA GLY A 125 -12.64 18.82 -1.68
C GLY A 125 -11.65 18.80 -0.50
N VAL A 126 -11.79 17.87 0.45
CA VAL A 126 -10.88 17.72 1.59
C VAL A 126 -9.80 16.68 1.28
N THR A 127 -8.54 17.09 1.33
CA THR A 127 -7.40 16.21 1.05
C THR A 127 -6.81 15.65 2.35
N THR A 128 -6.82 14.33 2.48
CA THR A 128 -6.23 13.59 3.60
C THR A 128 -4.92 12.95 3.19
N TYR A 129 -3.87 13.12 4.00
CA TYR A 129 -2.56 12.51 3.79
C TYR A 129 -2.33 11.33 4.73
N PHE A 130 -1.86 10.21 4.17
CA PHE A 130 -1.45 9.05 4.95
C PHE A 130 -0.09 9.30 5.60
N LYS A 131 0.10 8.87 6.85
CA LYS A 131 1.35 9.09 7.59
C LYS A 131 2.54 8.35 6.97
N LYS A 132 2.30 7.13 6.49
CA LYS A 132 3.32 6.27 5.88
C LYS A 132 3.58 6.70 4.43
N LYS A 133 4.85 6.63 4.03
CA LYS A 133 5.25 6.80 2.63
C LYS A 133 5.29 5.46 1.94
N GLU A 134 4.89 5.45 0.69
CA GLU A 134 4.73 4.26 -0.14
C GLU A 134 5.32 4.53 -1.52
N LEU A 135 5.58 3.47 -2.27
CA LEU A 135 6.02 3.60 -3.66
C LEU A 135 4.79 3.81 -4.54
N ILE A 136 4.67 4.99 -5.12
CA ILE A 136 3.54 5.40 -5.94
C ILE A 136 4.01 5.45 -7.40
N ILE A 137 3.26 4.78 -8.28
CA ILE A 137 3.51 4.78 -9.72
C ILE A 137 2.27 5.36 -10.40
N SER A 138 2.38 6.56 -10.94
CA SER A 138 1.32 7.21 -11.72
C SER A 138 1.39 6.78 -13.18
N ASN A 139 0.21 6.64 -13.81
CA ASN A 139 0.10 6.23 -15.22
C ASN A 139 0.88 4.93 -15.49
N ILE A 140 0.62 3.89 -14.69
CA ILE A 140 1.33 2.62 -14.76
C ILE A 140 1.14 1.95 -16.13
N ARG A 141 2.19 1.34 -16.68
CA ARG A 141 2.17 0.72 -18.01
C ARG A 141 2.01 -0.79 -17.90
N LYS A 142 1.48 -1.44 -18.94
CA LYS A 142 1.45 -2.92 -19.00
C LYS A 142 2.84 -3.55 -18.82
N THR A 143 3.86 -2.92 -19.40
CA THR A 143 5.28 -3.31 -19.29
C THR A 143 5.88 -3.11 -17.90
N ASP A 144 5.16 -2.47 -16.98
CA ASP A 144 5.59 -2.31 -15.59
C ASP A 144 5.20 -3.51 -14.72
N SER A 145 4.43 -4.48 -15.25
CA SER A 145 4.12 -5.75 -14.56
C SER A 145 5.40 -6.47 -14.14
N GLY A 146 5.41 -6.97 -12.91
CA GLY A 146 6.57 -7.67 -12.36
C GLY A 146 6.64 -7.66 -10.85
N LYS A 147 7.77 -8.12 -10.33
CA LYS A 147 8.05 -8.21 -8.89
C LYS A 147 8.74 -6.95 -8.40
N TYR A 148 8.11 -6.19 -7.51
CA TYR A 148 8.65 -4.97 -6.92
C TYR A 148 9.21 -5.25 -5.53
N MET A 149 10.39 -4.71 -5.24
CA MET A 149 11.17 -5.03 -4.05
C MET A 149 11.82 -3.80 -3.43
N THR A 150 12.14 -3.87 -2.14
CA THR A 150 13.15 -3.00 -1.55
C THR A 150 14.53 -3.24 -2.15
N GLY A 151 15.43 -2.26 -2.06
CA GLY A 151 16.78 -2.36 -2.61
C GLY A 151 17.63 -3.53 -2.07
N ASP A 152 17.36 -3.94 -0.83
CA ASP A 152 17.94 -5.11 -0.15
C ASP A 152 17.18 -6.42 -0.43
N LYS A 153 16.12 -6.36 -1.25
CA LYS A 153 15.29 -7.49 -1.70
C LYS A 153 14.55 -8.24 -0.57
N LYS A 154 14.46 -7.67 0.64
CA LYS A 154 13.79 -8.31 1.79
C LYS A 154 12.27 -8.30 1.71
N TYR A 155 11.69 -7.23 1.19
CA TYR A 155 10.24 -7.07 1.06
C TYR A 155 9.85 -6.96 -0.40
N TYR A 156 8.75 -7.60 -0.78
CA TYR A 156 8.32 -7.62 -2.17
C TYR A 156 6.81 -7.79 -2.35
N TYR A 157 6.33 -7.34 -3.51
CA TYR A 157 4.97 -7.49 -4.01
C TYR A 157 5.03 -7.85 -5.49
N ASP A 158 4.16 -8.77 -5.91
CA ASP A 158 3.96 -9.04 -7.33
C ASP A 158 2.87 -8.10 -7.87
N VAL A 159 3.12 -7.49 -9.02
CA VAL A 159 2.22 -6.54 -9.66
C VAL A 159 1.85 -7.03 -11.05
N GLU A 160 0.56 -7.14 -11.31
CA GLU A 160 -0.01 -7.48 -12.61
C GLU A 160 -0.82 -6.29 -13.14
N VAL A 161 -0.46 -5.82 -14.33
CA VAL A 161 -1.09 -4.66 -14.98
C VAL A 161 -1.95 -5.11 -16.16
N ASN A 162 -3.26 -4.92 -16.06
CA ASN A 162 -4.27 -5.31 -17.06
C ASN A 162 -4.41 -4.32 -18.21
#